data_AF-A0A5K0YY40-F1
#
_entry.id   AF-A0A5K0YY40-F1
#
_cell.length_a   1.000
_cell.length_b   1.000
_cell.length_c   1.000
_cell.angle_alpha   90.00
_cell.angle_beta   90.00
_cell.angle_gamma   90.00
#
_symmetry.space_group_name_H-M   'P 1'
#
loop_
_entity.id
_entity.type
_entity.pdbx_description
1 polymer ?
#
loop_
_entity_poly.entity_id
_entity_poly.type
_entity_poly.pdbx_seq_one_letter_code
_entity_poly.pdbx_strand_id
1 'polypeptide(L)' 'IMSDPAWKWCERVNPKDRLKVKYNYCKQIISGGISHFKHHIAGTHSD' A
#
# COMPACT_ATOMS: atom_id res chain seq x y z
N ILE A 1 6.53 17.48 8.25
CA ILE A 1 5.61 16.33 8.16
C ILE A 1 6.27 15.29 7.25
N MET A 2 6.93 14.29 7.83
CA MET A 2 7.51 13.20 7.04
C MET A 2 6.37 12.25 6.68
N SER A 3 6.00 12.20 5.40
CA SER A 3 5.12 11.16 4.87
C SER A 3 5.71 9.79 5.15
N ASP A 4 4.85 8.81 5.41
CA ASP A 4 5.26 7.44 5.70
C ASP A 4 6.20 6.87 4.62
N PRO A 5 7.36 6.29 4.97
CA PRO A 5 8.34 5.81 3.98
C PRO A 5 7.80 4.67 3.11
N ALA A 6 6.75 3.97 3.53
CA ALA A 6 6.17 2.88 2.75
C ALA A 6 5.56 3.38 1.42
N TRP A 7 5.22 4.67 1.30
CA TRP A 7 4.77 5.28 0.04
C TRP A 7 5.82 5.29 -1.07
N LYS A 8 7.10 5.02 -0.77
CA LYS A 8 8.13 4.82 -1.81
C LYS A 8 7.89 3.54 -2.63
N TRP A 9 7.16 2.61 -2.04
CA TRP A 9 6.99 1.26 -2.56
C TRP A 9 5.61 1.05 -3.19
N CYS A 10 4.62 1.87 -2.84
CA CYS A 10 3.28 1.78 -3.38
C CYS A 10 2.74 3.16 -3.79
N GLU A 11 1.83 3.15 -4.75
CA GLU A 11 1.10 4.35 -5.19
C GLU A 11 -0.40 4.19 -4.91
N ARG A 12 -1.13 5.31 -4.79
CA ARG A 12 -2.59 5.24 -4.70
C ARG A 12 -3.16 4.86 -6.06
N VAL A 13 -4.09 3.90 -6.08
CA VAL A 13 -4.77 3.50 -7.32
C VAL A 13 -5.61 4.65 -7.86
N ASN A 14 -6.23 5.41 -6.97
CA ASN A 14 -7.06 6.54 -7.35
C ASN A 14 -6.80 7.70 -6.36
N PRO A 15 -6.56 8.94 -6.80
CA PRO A 15 -6.32 10.06 -5.88
C PRO A 15 -7.48 10.33 -4.92
N LYS A 16 -8.71 9.99 -5.33
CA LYS A 16 -9.92 10.07 -4.48
C LYS A 16 -10.06 8.90 -3.51
N ASP A 17 -9.50 7.74 -3.85
CA ASP A 17 -9.60 6.52 -3.06
C ASP A 17 -8.34 6.33 -2.22
N ARG A 18 -8.43 6.68 -0.94
CA ARG A 18 -7.30 6.59 0.00
C ARG A 18 -7.06 5.17 0.51
N LEU A 19 -7.99 4.26 0.22
CA LEU A 19 -8.00 2.91 0.75
C LEU A 19 -7.29 1.93 -0.19
N LYS A 20 -7.23 2.21 -1.48
CA LYS A 20 -6.56 1.34 -2.45
C LYS A 20 -5.16 1.82 -2.80
N VAL A 21 -4.19 0.97 -2.53
CA VAL A 21 -2.79 1.18 -2.90
C VAL A 21 -2.31 0.04 -3.79
N LYS A 22 -1.52 0.37 -4.80
CA LYS A 22 -0.90 -0.58 -5.72
C LYS A 22 0.55 -0.75 -5.35
N TYR A 23 1.00 -1.99 -5.14
CA TYR A 23 2.40 -2.26 -4.89
C TYR A 23 3.20 -2.18 -6.20
N ASN A 24 4.30 -1.43 -6.20
CA ASN A 24 5.08 -1.19 -7.42
C ASN A 24 5.79 -2.45 -7.92
N TYR A 25 6.10 -3.41 -7.05
CA TYR A 25 6.80 -4.65 -7.39
C TYR A 25 5.86 -5.78 -7.80
N CYS A 26 4.98 -6.27 -6.92
CA CYS A 26 4.09 -7.38 -7.25
C CYS A 26 2.84 -6.96 -8.05
N LYS A 27 2.62 -5.65 -8.24
CA LYS A 27 1.47 -5.06 -8.95
C LYS A 27 0.09 -5.34 -8.34
N GLN A 28 0.04 -5.99 -7.18
CA GLN A 28 -1.19 -6.26 -6.43
C GLN A 28 -1.81 -4.96 -5.90
N ILE A 29 -3.14 -4.93 -5.86
CA ILE A 29 -3.92 -3.82 -5.32
C ILE A 29 -4.41 -4.23 -3.95
N ILE A 30 -3.96 -3.52 -2.93
CA ILE A 30 -4.31 -3.78 -1.54
C ILE A 30 -5.32 -2.73 -1.11
N SER A 31 -6.43 -3.19 -0.55
CA SER A 31 -7.44 -2.34 0.08
C SER A 31 -7.16 -2.22 1.59
N GLY A 32 -7.38 -1.05 2.19
CA GLY A 32 -7.02 -0.76 3.59
C GLY A 32 -5.86 0.24 3.75
N GLY A 33 -5.36 0.78 2.65
CA GLY A 33 -4.37 1.84 2.61
C GLY A 33 -2.97 1.38 3.03
N ILE A 34 -2.19 2.33 3.53
CA ILE A 34 -0.77 2.11 3.83
C ILE A 34 -0.55 1.10 4.98
N SER A 35 -1.47 0.99 5.93
CA SER A 35 -1.36 0.04 7.04
C SER A 35 -1.41 -1.40 6.53
N HIS A 36 -2.38 -1.72 5.68
CA HIS A 36 -2.51 -3.07 5.14
C HIS A 36 -1.38 -3.39 4.16
N PHE A 37 -0.91 -2.38 3.40
CA PHE A 37 0.31 -2.50 2.60
C PHE A 37 1.54 -2.87 3.45
N LYS A 38 1.72 -2.27 4.62
CA LYS A 38 2.82 -2.64 5.54
C LYS A 38 2.71 -4.10 5.99
N HIS A 39 1.50 -4.59 6.27
CA HIS A 39 1.30 -5.99 6.62
C HIS A 39 1.63 -6.95 5.47
N HIS A 40 1.26 -6.58 4.24
CA HIS A 40 1.60 -7.33 3.03
C HIS A 40 3.11 -7.43 2.80
N ILE A 41 3.86 -6.32 2.86
CA ILE A 41 5.33 -6.36 2.67
C ILE A 41 6.05 -7.08 3.81
N ALA A 42 5.47 -7.08 5.01
CA ALA A 42 5.99 -7.85 6.14
C ALA A 42 5.62 -9.35 6.07
N GLY A 43 4.79 -9.76 5.10
CA GLY A 43 4.28 -11.14 5.00
C GLY A 43 3.40 -11.57 6.16
N THR A 44 2.84 -10.61 6.91
CA THR A 44 2.04 -10.88 8.12
C THR A 44 0.54 -11.03 7.84
N HIS A 45 0.12 -10.73 6.61
CA HIS A 45 -1.20 -11.04 6.08
C HIS A 45 -1.00 -11.87 4.82
N SER A 46 -1.58 -13.08 4.79
CA SER A 46 -1.88 -13.74 3.53
C SER A 46 -3.09 -13.01 2.95
N ASP A 47 -2.89 -12.22 1.89
CA ASP A 47 -3.99 -11.66 1.09
C ASP A 47 -4.93 -12.76 0.59
#